data_AF-A0A954XHI0-F1
#
_entry.id   AF-A0A954XHI0-F1
#
_cell.length_a   1.000
_cell.length_b   1.000
_cell.length_c   1.000
_cell.angle_alpha   90.00
_cell.angle_beta   90.00
_cell.angle_gamma   90.00
#
_symmetry.space_group_name_H-M   'P 1'
#
loop_
_entity.id
_entity.type
_entity.pdbx_description
1 polymer ?
#
loop_
_entity_poly.entity_id
_entity_poly.type
_entity_poly.pdbx_seq_one_letter_code
_entity_poly.pdbx_strand_id
1 'polypeptide(L)'
;HVEVLYDLDTEARQTCEELGIRMARAATAGTHPRFVRMVRELIEERLYDRAERPACGELGPVPDVCPVDCCPSGRPAGPPRG
;
A
#
# COMPACT_ATOMS: atom_id res chain seq x y z
N HIS A 1 4.42 12.31 8.57
CA HIS A 1 3.68 12.38 9.85
C HIS A 1 4.64 12.07 10.99
N VAL A 2 4.37 12.54 12.20
CA VAL A 2 5.29 12.40 13.35
C VAL A 2 5.51 10.93 13.71
N GLU A 3 4.46 10.11 13.61
CA GLU A 3 4.49 8.66 13.88
C GLU A 3 5.59 7.96 13.05
N VAL A 4 5.67 8.24 11.74
CA VAL A 4 6.70 7.65 10.86
C VAL A 4 8.13 8.06 11.26
N LEU A 5 8.31 9.29 11.78
CA LEU A 5 9.63 9.76 12.20
C LEU A 5 10.06 9.08 13.50
N TYR A 6 9.14 8.94 14.45
CA TYR A 6 9.47 8.35 15.73
C TYR A 6 9.73 6.84 15.58
N ASP A 7 8.80 6.11 14.96
CA ASP A 7 8.87 4.65 14.82
C ASP A 7 10.11 4.23 14.01
N LEU A 8 10.41 4.92 12.90
CA LEU A 8 11.51 4.54 12.01
C LEU A 8 12.83 5.22 12.36
N ASP A 9 12.84 6.54 12.55
CA ASP A 9 14.10 7.28 12.74
C ASP A 9 14.60 7.20 14.20
N THR A 10 13.76 6.82 15.17
CA THR A 10 14.19 6.65 16.57
C THR A 10 14.24 5.19 16.95
N GLU A 11 13.07 4.54 17.07
CA GLU A 11 12.99 3.21 17.69
C GLU A 11 13.63 2.11 16.83
N ALA A 12 13.26 2.04 15.55
CA ALA A 12 13.82 1.04 14.65
C ALA A 12 15.32 1.25 14.42
N ARG A 13 15.78 2.50 14.31
CA ARG A 13 17.21 2.81 14.16
C ARG A 13 18.00 2.38 15.40
N GLN A 14 17.55 2.74 16.59
CA GLN A 14 18.21 2.33 17.84
C GLN A 14 18.29 0.80 17.94
N THR A 15 17.20 0.10 17.64
CA THR A 15 17.18 -1.37 17.66
C THR A 15 18.16 -1.97 16.66
N CYS A 16 18.26 -1.40 15.45
CA CYS A 16 19.23 -1.85 14.45
C CYS A 16 20.68 -1.64 14.91
N GLU A 17 20.97 -0.51 15.57
CA GLU A 17 22.29 -0.22 16.14
C GLU A 17 22.66 -1.23 17.25
N GLU A 18 21.72 -1.53 18.16
CA GLU A 18 21.91 -2.52 19.23
C GLU A 18 22.18 -3.93 18.69
N LEU A 19 21.58 -4.29 17.56
CA LEU A 19 21.71 -5.61 16.93
C LEU A 19 22.80 -5.66 15.84
N GLY A 20 23.47 -4.55 15.53
CA GLY A 20 24.47 -4.48 14.45
C GLY A 20 23.89 -4.67 13.04
N ILE A 21 22.61 -4.37 12.85
CA ILE A 21 21.89 -4.49 11.57
C ILE A 21 22.02 -3.19 10.78
N ARG A 22 22.38 -3.27 9.50
CA ARG A 22 22.40 -2.10 8.62
C ARG A 22 20.97 -1.69 8.26
N MET A 23 20.61 -0.45 8.62
CA MET A 23 19.32 0.15 8.28
C MET A 23 19.48 1.22 7.20
N ALA A 24 18.54 1.27 6.25
CA ALA A 24 18.38 2.37 5.30
C ALA A 24 16.91 2.79 5.26
N ARG A 25 16.66 4.10 5.22
CA ARG A 25 15.31 4.65 5.15
C ARG A 25 15.04 5.23 3.76
N ALA A 26 13.93 4.79 3.15
CA ALA A 26 13.38 5.46 1.99
C ALA A 26 12.65 6.76 2.39
N ALA A 27 12.76 7.79 1.56
CA ALA A 27 11.97 9.01 1.72
C ALA A 27 10.47 8.71 1.55
N THR A 28 9.62 9.50 2.20
CA THR A 28 8.18 9.41 1.97
C THR A 28 7.86 9.90 0.55
N ALA A 29 6.77 9.39 -0.05
CA ALA A 29 6.38 9.77 -1.41
C ALA A 29 6.04 11.26 -1.54
N GLY A 30 5.59 11.90 -0.44
CA GLY A 30 5.19 13.31 -0.43
C GLY A 30 4.20 13.63 -1.56
N THR A 31 4.47 14.70 -2.31
CA THR A 31 3.69 15.11 -3.49
C THR A 31 4.37 14.73 -4.80
N HIS A 32 5.16 13.65 -4.81
CA HIS A 32 5.87 13.23 -6.00
C HIS A 32 4.89 13.03 -7.19
N PRO A 33 5.15 13.59 -8.39
CA PRO A 33 4.17 13.60 -9.48
C PRO A 33 3.63 12.22 -9.88
N ARG A 34 4.48 11.18 -9.81
CA ARG A 34 4.05 9.79 -10.07
C ARG A 34 3.06 9.26 -9.03
N PHE A 35 3.20 9.65 -7.76
CA PHE A 35 2.30 9.23 -6.70
C PHE A 35 0.93 9.89 -6.86
N VAL A 36 0.91 11.21 -7.09
CA VAL A 36 -0.34 11.95 -7.34
C VAL A 36 -1.07 11.43 -8.58
N ARG A 37 -0.33 11.16 -9.67
CA ARG A 37 -0.89 10.56 -10.89
C ARG A 37 -1.51 9.20 -10.63
N MET A 38 -0.83 8.33 -9.89
CA MET A 38 -1.34 7.01 -9.52
C MET A 38 -2.65 7.12 -8.72
N VAL A 39 -2.75 8.04 -7.76
CA VAL A 39 -4.00 8.26 -7.00
C VAL A 39 -5.14 8.69 -7.93
N ARG A 40 -4.89 9.61 -8.87
CA ARG A 40 -5.89 9.98 -9.90
C ARG A 40 -6.31 8.76 -10.72
N GLU A 41 -5.36 7.95 -11.18
CA GLU A 41 -5.63 6.78 -12.01
C GLU A 41 -6.48 5.74 -11.26
N LEU A 42 -6.26 5.52 -9.96
CA LEU A 42 -7.13 4.67 -9.13
C LEU A 42 -8.57 5.19 -9.03
N ILE A 43 -8.75 6.52 -8.96
CA ILE A 43 -10.10 7.12 -8.95
C ILE A 43 -10.77 6.93 -10.31
N GLU A 44 -10.05 7.17 -11.41
CA GLU A 44 -10.57 6.98 -12.76
C GLU A 44 -10.90 5.51 -13.06
N GLU A 45 -10.09 4.58 -12.57
CA GLU A 45 -10.36 3.14 -12.63
C GLU A 45 -11.74 2.83 -12.07
N ARG A 46 -12.10 3.42 -10.92
CA ARG A 46 -13.38 3.17 -10.27
C ARG A 46 -14.55 3.91 -10.92
N LEU A 47 -14.35 5.13 -11.40
CA LEU A 47 -15.42 5.94 -12.00
C LEU A 47 -15.82 5.47 -13.40
N TYR A 48 -14.86 4.94 -14.17
CA TYR A 48 -15.05 4.65 -15.59
C TYR A 48 -14.92 3.17 -15.94
N ASP A 49 -14.81 2.28 -14.94
CA ASP A 49 -14.64 0.83 -15.12
C ASP A 49 -13.57 0.50 -16.18
N ARG A 50 -12.37 1.08 -15.99
CA ARG A 50 -11.29 0.94 -16.98
C ARG A 50 -10.85 -0.51 -17.09
N ALA A 51 -10.78 -1.02 -18.33
CA ALA A 51 -10.27 -2.36 -18.61
C ALA A 51 -8.77 -2.53 -18.24
N GLU A 52 -8.00 -1.44 -18.27
CA GLU A 52 -6.58 -1.45 -17.88
C GLU A 52 -6.44 -1.04 -16.41
N ARG A 53 -5.92 -1.96 -15.59
CA ARG A 53 -5.72 -1.81 -14.15
C ARG A 53 -4.24 -2.07 -13.82
N PRO A 54 -3.38 -1.04 -13.93
CA PRO A 54 -1.95 -1.21 -13.73
C PRO A 54 -1.64 -1.62 -12.29
N ALA A 55 -0.82 -2.65 -12.13
CA ALA A 55 -0.38 -3.15 -10.84
C ALA A 55 1.15 -3.23 -10.77
N CYS A 56 1.69 -3.15 -9.56
CA CYS A 56 3.10 -3.32 -9.31
C CYS A 56 3.35 -4.74 -8.76
N GLY A 57 4.25 -5.49 -9.38
CA GLY A 57 4.56 -6.87 -9.01
C GLY A 57 3.73 -7.92 -9.77
N GLU A 58 3.87 -9.18 -9.38
CA GLU A 58 3.32 -10.33 -10.11
C GLU A 58 1.87 -10.70 -9.72
N LEU A 59 1.36 -10.15 -8.61
CA LEU A 59 0.04 -10.50 -8.08
C LEU A 59 -1.13 -9.84 -8.82
N GLY A 60 -0.85 -8.90 -9.74
CA GLY A 60 -1.88 -8.16 -10.48
C GLY A 60 -2.70 -7.19 -9.61
N PRO A 61 -3.78 -6.60 -10.17
CA PRO A 61 -4.67 -5.70 -9.44
C PRO A 61 -5.55 -6.47 -8.46
N VAL A 62 -5.86 -5.85 -7.32
CA VAL A 62 -6.77 -6.43 -6.31
C VAL A 62 -8.21 -6.41 -6.85
N PRO A 63 -9.01 -7.47 -6.64
CA PRO A 63 -10.41 -7.46 -7.05
C PRO A 63 -11.24 -6.48 -6.21
N ASP A 64 -12.25 -5.86 -6.82
CA ASP A 64 -13.16 -4.93 -6.12
C ASP A 64 -14.06 -5.65 -5.10
N VAL A 65 -14.33 -6.94 -5.34
CA VAL A 65 -15.06 -7.83 -4.44
C VAL A 65 -14.15 -9.01 -4.09
N CYS A 66 -13.96 -9.24 -2.79
CA CYS A 66 -13.13 -10.34 -2.32
C CYS A 66 -13.77 -11.70 -2.70
N PRO A 67 -12.99 -12.65 -3.24
CA PRO A 67 -13.39 -14.04 -3.35
C PRO A 67 -13.74 -14.66 -1.99
N VAL A 68 -14.62 -15.65 -1.99
CA VAL A 68 -15.12 -16.34 -0.78
C VAL A 68 -14.02 -17.03 0.04
N ASP A 69 -12.90 -17.38 -0.58
CA ASP A 69 -11.75 -18.09 -0.01
C ASP A 69 -10.50 -17.21 0.15
N CYS A 70 -10.64 -15.89 -0.03
CA CYS A 70 -9.51 -14.96 -0.05
C CYS A 70 -8.87 -14.74 1.33
N CYS A 71 -9.67 -14.69 2.40
CA CYS A 71 -9.18 -14.42 3.76
C CYS A 71 -8.95 -15.71 4.55
N PRO A 72 -7.74 -15.98 5.06
CA PRO A 72 -7.46 -17.16 5.91
C PRO A 72 -8.31 -17.21 7.19
N SER A 73 -8.75 -16.05 7.68
CA SER A 73 -9.63 -15.92 8.84
C SER A 73 -11.11 -16.24 8.56
N GLY A 74 -11.48 -16.58 7.33
CA GLY A 74 -12.86 -16.90 6.95
C GLY A 74 -13.79 -15.69 6.97
N ARG A 75 -13.25 -14.46 6.90
CA ARG A 75 -14.06 -13.24 6.87
C ARG A 75 -14.96 -13.29 5.64
N PRO A 76 -16.30 -13.15 5.79
CA PRO A 76 -17.20 -13.18 4.65
C PRO A 76 -16.84 -12.05 3.68
N ALA A 77 -17.06 -12.28 2.39
CA ALA A 77 -16.92 -11.24 1.37
C ALA A 77 -17.71 -10.00 1.81
N GLY A 78 -17.05 -8.84 1.79
CA GLY A 78 -17.72 -7.58 2.05
C GLY A 78 -18.78 -7.31 0.96
N PRO A 79 -19.84 -6.55 1.27
CA PRO A 79 -20.78 -6.12 0.24
C PRO A 79 -20.02 -5.40 -0.89
N PRO A 80 -20.52 -5.45 -2.14
CA PRO A 80 -19.91 -4.71 -3.24
C PRO A 80 -19.79 -3.24 -2.84
N ARG A 81 -18.57 -2.71 -2.94
CA ARG A 81 -18.32 -1.29 -2.70
C ARG A 81 -18.87 -0.55 -3.92
N GLY A 82 -20.02 0.11 -3.74
CA GLY A 82 -20.67 0.90 -4.78
C GLY A 82 -19.84 2.05 -5.31
#